data_AF-A0A6G3MG42-F1
#
_entry.id   AF-A0A6G3MG42-F1
#
_cell.length_a   1.000
_cell.length_b   1.000
_cell.length_c   1.000
_cell.angle_alpha   90.00
_cell.angle_beta   90.00
_cell.angle_gamma   90.00
#
_symmetry.space_group_name_H-M   'P 1'
#
loop_
_entity.id
_entity.type
_entity.pdbx_description
1 polymer ?
#
loop_
_entity_poly.entity_id
_entity_poly.type
_entity_poly.pdbx_seq_one_letter_code
_entity_poly.pdbx_strand_id
1 'polypeptide(L)'
;FRQEVIQKVLSIYCSQENHSLVDVAQYFFMLEDSEKLICLLKRLIYSNPSSHADLPVALQICFDLYDNCQQKYLNDIISDLQSEASMKTAELIESGIIDISQTQETDDSILTTSGIDYKTLPYLSNLHKLVSILDGTEPNKLQLDFLVRSLKYDMQTIITMQDSARFPTSHTATSICNGLVQLGTTSDTLLRTNIQWISISVGWGRFIMVASLGLIHKGHGQVIKILKPYLPGYVKGHSSAYQEGGALYAIGLAYANCGSSVIHHFLPHLTESTNKIILHGACLGVGLAAMGSCKIDVYKTLLSVLQTNDAISGESSALACGLVMLGSGDMNIYSTLKQVRFKINS
;
A
#
# COMPACT_ATOMS: atom_id res chain seq x y z
N PHE A 1 -33.97 -4.53 -0.39
CA PHE A 1 -34.09 -5.85 0.26
C PHE A 1 -32.89 -6.23 1.14
N ARG A 2 -31.70 -6.57 0.62
CA ARG A 2 -30.56 -7.02 1.45
C ARG A 2 -30.17 -6.01 2.56
N GLN A 3 -29.99 -4.74 2.20
CA GLN A 3 -29.65 -3.68 3.17
C GLN A 3 -30.75 -3.50 4.24
N GLU A 4 -32.02 -3.49 3.84
CA GLU A 4 -33.16 -3.35 4.77
C GLU A 4 -33.28 -4.54 5.74
N VAL A 5 -32.97 -5.75 5.27
CA VAL A 5 -32.92 -6.95 6.12
C VAL A 5 -31.77 -6.83 7.11
N ILE A 6 -30.58 -6.44 6.67
CA ILE A 6 -29.41 -6.26 7.56
C ILE A 6 -29.69 -5.19 8.61
N GLN A 7 -30.32 -4.07 8.25
CA GLN A 7 -30.71 -3.02 9.20
C GLN A 7 -31.69 -3.54 10.26
N LYS A 8 -32.69 -4.35 9.86
CA LYS A 8 -33.62 -4.97 10.80
C LYS A 8 -32.93 -6.01 11.70
N VAL A 9 -32.08 -6.86 11.14
CA VAL A 9 -31.29 -7.83 11.91
C VAL A 9 -30.41 -7.13 12.92
N LEU A 10 -29.73 -6.04 12.53
CA LEU A 10 -28.92 -5.21 13.42
C LEU A 10 -29.76 -4.62 14.56
N SER A 11 -30.97 -4.13 14.29
CA SER A 11 -31.87 -3.61 15.33
C SER A 11 -32.28 -4.67 16.36
N ILE A 12 -32.41 -5.94 15.93
CA ILE A 12 -32.73 -7.08 16.79
C ILE A 12 -31.49 -7.55 17.55
N TYR A 13 -30.31 -7.53 16.91
CA TYR A 13 -29.05 -7.92 17.55
C TYR A 13 -28.66 -6.93 18.66
N CYS A 14 -28.85 -5.62 18.42
CA CYS A 14 -28.61 -4.58 19.42
C CYS A 14 -29.56 -4.65 20.62
N SER A 15 -30.72 -5.30 20.50
CA SER A 15 -31.65 -5.46 21.63
C SER A 15 -31.35 -6.70 22.50
N GLN A 16 -30.39 -7.54 22.10
CA GLN A 16 -29.94 -8.68 22.90
C GLN A 16 -28.80 -8.29 23.87
N GLU A 17 -28.87 -8.80 25.10
CA GLU A 17 -27.92 -8.49 26.18
C GLU A 17 -26.50 -9.03 25.94
N ASN A 18 -26.34 -10.09 25.12
CA ASN A 18 -25.05 -10.71 24.79
C ASN A 18 -24.77 -10.66 23.28
N HIS A 19 -24.62 -9.46 22.73
CA HIS A 19 -24.25 -9.32 21.31
C HIS A 19 -22.73 -9.36 21.11
N SER A 20 -22.27 -10.20 20.20
CA SER A 20 -20.90 -10.15 19.69
C SER A 20 -20.69 -8.82 18.94
N LEU A 21 -19.79 -7.98 19.45
CA LEU A 21 -19.47 -6.68 18.83
C LEU A 21 -18.78 -6.86 17.46
N VAL A 22 -18.17 -8.01 17.21
CA VAL A 22 -17.58 -8.38 15.92
C VAL A 22 -18.67 -8.55 14.86
N ASP A 23 -19.76 -9.25 15.18
CA ASP A 23 -20.88 -9.47 14.26
C ASP A 23 -21.55 -8.13 13.91
N VAL A 24 -21.68 -7.25 14.91
CA VAL A 24 -22.22 -5.89 14.73
C VAL A 24 -21.31 -5.07 13.80
N ALA A 25 -19.98 -5.15 13.95
CA ALA A 25 -19.03 -4.51 13.05
C ALA A 25 -19.11 -5.08 11.62
N GLN A 26 -19.29 -6.39 11.46
CA GLN A 26 -19.51 -7.02 10.16
C GLN A 26 -20.81 -6.53 9.49
N TYR A 27 -21.89 -6.36 10.25
CA TYR A 27 -23.14 -5.79 9.72
C TYR A 27 -22.99 -4.32 9.34
N PHE A 28 -22.27 -3.51 10.13
CA PHE A 28 -21.94 -2.12 9.74
C PHE A 28 -21.08 -2.06 8.49
N PHE A 29 -20.13 -2.99 8.35
CA PHE A 29 -19.35 -3.15 7.13
C PHE A 29 -20.22 -3.50 5.92
N MET A 30 -21.15 -4.45 6.02
CA MET A 30 -22.07 -4.79 4.93
C MET A 30 -23.02 -3.64 4.54
N LEU A 31 -23.20 -2.66 5.44
CA LEU A 31 -23.98 -1.45 5.20
C LEU A 31 -23.13 -0.26 4.72
N GLU A 32 -21.80 -0.42 4.65
CA GLU A 32 -20.82 0.63 4.31
C GLU A 32 -20.95 1.90 5.20
N ASP A 33 -21.38 1.74 6.45
CA ASP A 33 -21.65 2.84 7.38
C ASP A 33 -20.41 3.13 8.25
N SER A 34 -19.56 4.07 7.82
CA SER A 34 -18.30 4.43 8.50
C SER A 34 -18.54 5.08 9.87
N GLU A 35 -19.52 5.98 9.97
CA GLU A 35 -19.79 6.73 11.21
C GLU A 35 -20.16 5.82 12.38
N LYS A 36 -21.04 4.83 12.14
CA LYS A 36 -21.45 3.89 13.20
C LYS A 36 -20.34 2.94 13.62
N LEU A 37 -19.53 2.48 12.66
CA LEU A 37 -18.37 1.63 12.93
C LEU A 37 -17.31 2.38 13.75
N ILE A 38 -17.06 3.64 13.41
CA ILE A 38 -16.15 4.51 14.17
C ILE A 38 -16.71 4.76 15.56
N CYS A 39 -18.00 5.04 15.72
CA CYS A 39 -18.63 5.20 17.03
C CYS A 39 -18.50 3.93 17.89
N LEU A 40 -18.63 2.75 17.28
CA LEU A 40 -18.40 1.47 17.93
C LEU A 40 -16.95 1.31 18.39
N LEU A 41 -15.97 1.63 17.52
CA LEU A 41 -14.56 1.60 17.86
C LEU A 41 -14.22 2.59 18.99
N LYS A 42 -14.73 3.83 18.91
CA LYS A 42 -14.61 4.83 19.99
C LYS A 42 -15.14 4.27 21.31
N ARG A 43 -16.35 3.70 21.31
CA ARG A 43 -16.95 3.09 22.50
C ARG A 43 -16.07 1.99 23.09
N LEU A 44 -15.44 1.18 22.25
CA LEU A 44 -14.52 0.11 22.68
C LEU A 44 -13.22 0.66 23.28
N ILE A 45 -12.70 1.80 22.80
CA ILE A 45 -11.46 2.39 23.32
C ILE A 45 -11.72 3.23 24.58
N TYR A 46 -12.87 3.91 24.67
CA TYR A 46 -13.26 4.72 25.83
C TYR A 46 -13.86 3.91 26.98
N SER A 47 -14.29 2.67 26.74
CA SER A 47 -14.75 1.79 27.82
C SER A 47 -13.61 1.45 28.77
N ASN A 48 -13.89 1.47 30.07
CA ASN A 48 -12.94 1.54 31.17
C ASN A 48 -11.73 0.56 31.06
N PRO A 49 -10.55 0.96 31.59
CA PRO A 49 -9.33 0.14 31.62
C PRO A 49 -9.43 -1.15 32.46
N SER A 50 -10.56 -1.43 33.10
CA SER A 50 -10.83 -2.65 33.87
C SER A 50 -11.43 -3.78 33.02
N SER A 51 -11.92 -3.51 31.81
CA SER A 51 -12.40 -4.52 30.86
C SER A 51 -11.27 -4.96 29.94
N HIS A 52 -10.45 -5.92 30.37
CA HIS A 52 -9.38 -6.50 29.55
C HIS A 52 -9.88 -7.16 28.25
N ALA A 53 -11.19 -7.31 28.06
CA ALA A 53 -11.80 -7.97 26.90
C ALA A 53 -12.08 -7.04 25.71
N ASP A 54 -12.20 -5.73 25.91
CA ASP A 54 -12.70 -4.82 24.85
C ASP A 54 -11.62 -4.42 23.84
N LEU A 55 -10.37 -4.28 24.27
CA LEU A 55 -9.24 -3.97 23.37
C LEU A 55 -8.95 -5.11 22.36
N PRO A 56 -8.87 -6.39 22.76
CA PRO A 56 -8.75 -7.50 21.81
C PRO A 56 -9.86 -7.53 20.76
N VAL A 57 -11.10 -7.20 21.14
CA VAL A 57 -12.23 -7.14 20.21
C VAL A 57 -12.06 -5.99 19.22
N ALA A 58 -11.62 -4.81 19.67
CA ALA A 58 -11.30 -3.69 18.79
C ALA A 58 -10.16 -4.03 17.81
N LEU A 59 -9.12 -4.72 18.30
CA LEU A 59 -8.01 -5.19 17.46
C LEU A 59 -8.49 -6.18 16.40
N GLN A 60 -9.32 -7.15 16.79
CA GLN A 60 -9.90 -8.13 15.85
C GLN A 60 -10.70 -7.43 14.75
N ILE A 61 -11.56 -6.47 15.13
CA ILE A 61 -12.33 -5.69 14.16
C ILE A 61 -11.39 -4.93 13.21
N CYS A 62 -10.33 -4.30 13.71
CA CYS A 62 -9.37 -3.60 12.85
C CYS A 62 -8.62 -4.52 11.89
N PHE A 63 -8.22 -5.74 12.30
CA PHE A 63 -7.63 -6.73 11.40
C PHE A 63 -8.63 -7.20 10.35
N ASP A 64 -9.87 -7.52 10.75
CA ASP A 64 -10.92 -7.95 9.83
C ASP A 64 -11.26 -6.84 8.81
N LEU A 65 -11.25 -5.58 9.23
CA LEU A 65 -11.43 -4.43 8.35
C LEU A 65 -10.26 -4.29 7.39
N TYR A 66 -9.02 -4.39 7.85
CA TYR A 66 -7.84 -4.28 7.00
C TYR A 66 -7.86 -5.33 5.87
N ASP A 67 -8.23 -6.58 6.17
CA ASP A 67 -8.21 -7.67 5.20
C ASP A 67 -9.37 -7.62 4.19
N ASN A 68 -10.54 -7.11 4.58
CA ASN A 68 -11.77 -7.22 3.78
C ASN A 68 -12.30 -5.91 3.19
N CYS A 69 -11.84 -4.75 3.68
CA CYS A 69 -12.40 -3.46 3.26
C CYS A 69 -11.80 -2.92 1.97
N GLN A 70 -12.60 -2.10 1.27
CA GLN A 70 -12.09 -1.27 0.19
C GLN A 70 -11.14 -0.19 0.73
N GLN A 71 -10.06 0.09 -0.01
CA GLN A 71 -9.04 1.03 0.42
C GLN A 71 -9.58 2.45 0.68
N LYS A 72 -10.55 2.91 -0.11
CA LYS A 72 -11.22 4.20 0.10
C LYS A 72 -11.89 4.27 1.48
N TYR A 73 -12.69 3.26 1.81
CA TYR A 73 -13.40 3.18 3.09
C TYR A 73 -12.43 3.09 4.28
N LEU A 74 -11.33 2.35 4.14
CA LEU A 74 -10.27 2.32 5.15
C LEU A 74 -9.62 3.69 5.35
N ASN A 75 -9.29 4.40 4.27
CA ASN A 75 -8.68 5.73 4.36
C ASN A 75 -9.62 6.74 5.05
N ASP A 76 -10.92 6.68 4.79
CA ASP A 76 -11.92 7.53 5.44
C ASP A 76 -11.91 7.27 6.97
N ILE A 77 -11.96 6.00 7.39
CA ILE A 77 -11.87 5.60 8.80
C ILE A 77 -10.56 6.04 9.45
N ILE A 78 -9.42 5.87 8.76
CA ILE A 78 -8.11 6.29 9.26
C ILE A 78 -8.08 7.81 9.47
N SER A 79 -8.60 8.58 8.50
CA SER A 79 -8.63 10.04 8.59
C SER A 79 -9.48 10.53 9.76
N ASP A 80 -10.62 9.89 10.00
CA ASP A 80 -11.52 10.21 11.11
C ASP A 80 -10.89 9.85 12.47
N LEU A 81 -10.26 8.68 12.58
CA LEU A 81 -9.54 8.27 13.79
C LEU A 81 -8.33 9.19 14.08
N GLN A 82 -7.59 9.60 13.06
CA GLN A 82 -6.46 10.54 13.19
C GLN A 82 -6.92 11.95 13.59
N SER A 83 -8.05 12.41 13.04
CA SER A 83 -8.64 13.71 13.42
C SER A 83 -9.01 13.72 14.91
N GLU A 84 -9.60 12.64 15.41
CA GLU A 84 -9.95 12.50 16.82
C GLU A 84 -8.72 12.41 17.72
N ALA A 85 -7.69 11.67 17.30
CA ALA A 85 -6.42 11.65 18.02
C ALA A 85 -5.83 13.05 18.14
N SER A 86 -5.87 13.83 17.05
CA SER A 86 -5.34 15.19 16.96
C SER A 86 -6.13 16.19 17.81
N MET A 87 -7.47 16.13 17.78
CA MET A 87 -8.33 16.96 18.62
C MET A 87 -8.08 16.71 20.10
N LYS A 88 -7.94 15.44 20.48
CA LYS A 88 -7.72 15.08 21.88
C LYS A 88 -6.31 15.38 22.36
N THR A 89 -5.30 15.29 21.48
CA THR A 89 -3.97 15.82 21.79
C THR A 89 -3.97 17.32 21.97
N ALA A 90 -4.74 18.06 21.18
CA ALA A 90 -4.88 19.51 21.31
C ALA A 90 -5.57 19.89 22.63
N GLU A 91 -6.64 19.19 23.02
CA GLU A 91 -7.29 19.34 24.33
C GLU A 91 -6.32 19.06 25.50
N LEU A 92 -5.46 18.04 25.36
CA LEU A 92 -4.46 17.69 26.38
C LEU A 92 -3.33 18.73 26.47
N ILE A 93 -2.94 19.32 25.35
CA ILE A 93 -1.97 20.43 25.28
C ILE A 93 -2.57 21.70 25.92
N GLU A 94 -3.83 22.04 25.62
CA GLU A 94 -4.53 23.18 26.26
C GLU A 94 -4.76 22.97 27.76
N SER A 95 -4.96 21.73 28.20
CA SER A 95 -5.07 21.38 29.63
C SER A 95 -3.74 21.38 30.39
N GLY A 96 -2.61 21.63 29.72
CA GLY A 96 -1.28 21.77 30.33
C GLY A 96 -0.63 20.44 30.77
N ILE A 97 -1.04 19.31 30.21
CA ILE A 97 -0.52 17.97 30.56
C ILE A 97 0.70 17.59 29.71
N ILE A 98 0.92 18.27 28.57
CA ILE A 98 1.97 17.98 27.59
C ILE A 98 2.81 19.24 27.36
N ASP A 99 4.07 19.25 27.82
CA ASP A 99 5.03 20.33 27.53
C ASP A 99 5.70 20.12 26.16
N ILE A 100 5.41 21.01 25.21
CA ILE A 100 6.05 21.05 23.90
C ILE A 100 7.39 21.78 24.04
N SER A 101 8.44 21.06 24.39
CA SER A 101 9.81 21.57 24.23
C SER A 101 10.67 20.53 23.53
N GLN A 102 10.51 20.46 22.19
CA GLN A 102 11.56 20.30 21.17
C GLN A 102 10.95 19.83 19.84
N THR A 103 10.32 20.75 19.10
CA THR A 103 10.12 20.61 17.66
C THR A 103 11.35 21.17 16.95
N GLN A 104 12.17 20.31 16.36
CA GLN A 104 13.00 20.73 15.22
C GLN A 104 12.21 20.48 13.94
N GLU A 105 12.09 21.53 13.13
CA GLU A 105 11.45 21.52 11.82
C GLU A 105 12.20 20.58 10.87
N THR A 106 11.55 19.51 10.44
CA THR A 106 11.82 18.91 9.14
C THR A 106 10.49 18.53 8.51
N ASP A 107 10.23 19.11 7.33
CA ASP A 107 9.07 18.86 6.47
C ASP A 107 8.87 17.35 6.23
N ASP A 108 7.90 16.76 6.91
CA ASP A 108 7.16 15.58 6.45
C ASP A 108 5.88 15.46 7.28
N SER A 109 4.74 15.32 6.61
CA SER A 109 3.41 15.18 7.20
C SER A 109 3.17 13.76 7.73
N ILE A 110 4.05 13.32 8.63
CA ILE A 110 3.89 12.13 9.45
C ILE A 110 4.20 12.58 10.87
N LEU A 111 3.22 12.51 11.77
CA LEU A 111 3.39 12.69 13.21
C LEU A 111 4.32 11.58 13.75
N THR A 112 5.62 11.68 13.53
CA THR A 112 6.60 10.98 14.36
C THR A 112 6.65 11.71 15.69
N THR A 113 5.73 11.36 16.58
CA THR A 113 5.74 11.74 17.99
C THR A 113 6.81 10.91 18.72
N SER A 114 8.07 11.06 18.32
CA SER A 114 9.23 10.50 19.01
C SER A 114 9.57 11.34 20.25
N GLY A 115 8.63 11.43 21.19
CA GLY A 115 8.79 12.23 22.40
C GLY A 115 7.60 12.32 23.35
N ILE A 116 6.53 11.53 23.17
CA ILE A 116 5.41 11.49 24.13
C ILE A 116 5.61 10.28 25.04
N ASP A 117 5.78 10.53 26.33
CA ASP A 117 5.98 9.51 27.36
C ASP A 117 4.74 8.59 27.43
N TYR A 118 4.87 7.35 26.97
CA TYR A 118 3.76 6.39 26.74
C TYR A 118 3.04 5.89 28.01
N LYS A 119 3.29 6.50 29.18
CA LYS A 119 2.70 6.12 30.47
C LYS A 119 1.52 7.00 30.90
N THR A 120 1.34 8.19 30.32
CA THR A 120 0.37 9.17 30.84
C THR A 120 -1.05 9.06 30.26
N LEU A 121 -1.27 8.43 29.09
CA LEU A 121 -2.63 8.12 28.60
C LEU A 121 -2.69 6.80 27.80
N PRO A 122 -3.21 5.69 28.40
CA PRO A 122 -3.41 4.40 27.71
C PRO A 122 -4.25 4.51 26.44
N TYR A 123 -5.19 5.45 26.41
CA TYR A 123 -6.12 5.70 25.31
C TYR A 123 -5.40 6.05 24.00
N LEU A 124 -4.44 6.97 24.05
CA LEU A 124 -3.75 7.48 22.86
C LEU A 124 -2.83 6.41 22.27
N SER A 125 -2.17 5.62 23.14
CA SER A 125 -1.38 4.45 22.71
C SER A 125 -2.25 3.41 22.00
N ASN A 126 -3.45 3.12 22.52
CA ASN A 126 -4.37 2.17 21.90
C ASN A 126 -4.88 2.68 20.55
N LEU A 127 -5.21 3.96 20.44
CA LEU A 127 -5.62 4.57 19.17
C LEU A 127 -4.49 4.50 18.13
N HIS A 128 -3.26 4.83 18.50
CA HIS A 128 -2.11 4.69 17.61
C HIS A 128 -1.89 3.24 17.13
N LYS A 129 -2.13 2.24 18.00
CA LYS A 129 -2.08 0.83 17.60
C LYS A 129 -3.16 0.49 16.58
N LEU A 130 -4.39 0.96 16.76
CA LEU A 130 -5.47 0.71 15.79
C LEU A 130 -5.17 1.36 14.44
N VAL A 131 -4.69 2.61 14.44
CA VAL A 131 -4.27 3.29 13.20
C VAL A 131 -3.11 2.56 12.53
N SER A 132 -2.13 2.08 13.29
CA SER A 132 -1.01 1.28 12.76
C SER A 132 -1.49 -0.02 12.09
N ILE A 133 -2.54 -0.65 12.63
CA ILE A 133 -3.14 -1.86 12.04
C ILE A 133 -3.90 -1.51 10.77
N LEU A 134 -4.74 -0.48 10.79
CA LEU A 134 -5.54 -0.05 9.65
C LEU A 134 -4.68 0.49 8.49
N ASP A 135 -3.57 1.15 8.79
CA ASP A 135 -2.58 1.59 7.78
C ASP A 135 -1.78 0.41 7.19
N GLY A 136 -1.86 -0.78 7.81
CA GLY A 136 -1.21 -1.99 7.33
C GLY A 136 0.25 -2.15 7.75
N THR A 137 0.81 -1.23 8.54
CA THR A 137 2.21 -1.33 9.00
C THR A 137 2.46 -2.58 9.86
N GLU A 138 1.57 -2.85 10.82
CA GLU A 138 1.70 -3.99 11.73
C GLU A 138 1.28 -5.32 11.06
N PRO A 139 0.15 -5.42 10.33
CA PRO A 139 -0.20 -6.63 9.57
C PRO A 139 0.92 -7.07 8.61
N ASN A 140 1.47 -6.13 7.82
CA ASN A 140 2.54 -6.43 6.87
C ASN A 140 3.81 -6.93 7.57
N LYS A 141 4.15 -6.35 8.74
CA LYS A 141 5.30 -6.78 9.54
C LYS A 141 5.11 -8.19 10.09
N LEU A 142 3.94 -8.50 10.64
CA LEU A 142 3.61 -9.85 11.13
C LEU A 142 3.63 -10.87 9.99
N GLN A 143 3.08 -10.51 8.83
CA GLN A 143 3.10 -11.36 7.65
C GLN A 143 4.53 -11.61 7.15
N LEU A 144 5.37 -10.58 7.13
CA LEU A 144 6.80 -10.70 6.78
C LEU A 144 7.52 -11.66 7.74
N ASP A 145 7.36 -11.46 9.05
CA ASP A 145 7.98 -12.33 10.06
C ASP A 145 7.52 -13.79 9.93
N PHE A 146 6.24 -14.00 9.64
CA PHE A 146 5.69 -15.33 9.38
C PHE A 146 6.30 -15.95 8.12
N LEU A 147 6.31 -15.22 6.99
CA LEU A 147 6.82 -15.72 5.71
C LEU A 147 8.31 -16.07 5.80
N VAL A 148 9.12 -15.19 6.40
CA VAL A 148 10.56 -15.43 6.59
C VAL A 148 10.83 -16.71 7.40
N ARG A 149 10.02 -16.99 8.43
CA ARG A 149 10.21 -18.18 9.30
C ARG A 149 9.59 -19.45 8.75
N SER A 150 8.49 -19.33 8.00
CA SER A 150 7.71 -20.46 7.51
C SER A 150 8.10 -20.93 6.11
N LEU A 151 8.89 -20.14 5.37
CA LEU A 151 9.26 -20.46 4.00
C LEU A 151 10.02 -21.79 3.92
N LYS A 152 9.41 -22.75 3.20
CA LYS A 152 10.03 -24.03 2.84
C LYS A 152 10.10 -24.09 1.32
N TYR A 153 11.31 -24.03 0.79
CA TYR A 153 11.55 -24.20 -0.63
C TYR A 153 12.84 -24.99 -0.85
N ASP A 154 12.92 -25.67 -1.99
CA ASP A 154 14.13 -26.32 -2.41
C ASP A 154 14.95 -25.38 -3.30
N MET A 155 16.08 -24.93 -2.76
CA MET A 155 17.02 -24.08 -3.49
C MET A 155 17.59 -24.78 -4.73
N GLN A 156 17.75 -26.11 -4.68
CA GLN A 156 18.36 -26.87 -5.78
C GLN A 156 17.48 -26.84 -7.04
N THR A 157 16.16 -26.92 -6.88
CA THR A 157 15.21 -26.79 -7.98
C THR A 157 15.38 -25.45 -8.71
N ILE A 158 15.53 -24.36 -7.96
CA ILE A 158 15.70 -23.02 -8.54
C ILE A 158 17.06 -22.89 -9.26
N ILE A 159 18.14 -23.42 -8.68
CA ILE A 159 19.46 -23.45 -9.34
C ILE A 159 19.39 -24.25 -10.64
N THR A 160 18.72 -25.42 -10.61
CA THR A 160 18.56 -26.26 -11.80
C THR A 160 17.78 -25.55 -12.91
N MET A 161 16.73 -24.78 -12.54
CA MET A 161 15.99 -23.93 -13.49
C MET A 161 16.88 -22.83 -14.07
N GLN A 162 17.72 -22.21 -13.25
CA GLN A 162 18.66 -21.19 -13.69
C GLN A 162 19.71 -21.74 -14.66
N ASP A 163 20.31 -22.89 -14.36
CA ASP A 163 21.32 -23.54 -15.22
C ASP A 163 20.72 -23.98 -16.56
N SER A 164 19.44 -24.34 -16.55
CA SER A 164 18.68 -24.74 -17.75
C SER A 164 18.24 -23.54 -18.60
N ALA A 165 18.27 -22.32 -18.05
CA ALA A 165 17.81 -21.12 -18.74
C ALA A 165 18.84 -20.64 -19.77
N ARG A 166 18.68 -21.07 -21.02
CA ARG A 166 19.56 -20.69 -22.15
C ARG A 166 19.07 -19.50 -22.96
N PHE A 167 17.78 -19.19 -22.88
CA PHE A 167 17.14 -18.13 -23.66
C PHE A 167 16.76 -16.94 -22.77
N PRO A 168 16.75 -15.70 -23.29
CA PRO A 168 16.30 -14.52 -22.56
C PRO A 168 14.91 -14.67 -21.91
N THR A 169 13.98 -15.37 -22.57
CA THR A 169 12.65 -15.67 -22.03
C THR A 169 12.67 -16.67 -20.87
N SER A 170 13.61 -17.61 -20.87
CA SER A 170 13.83 -18.52 -19.74
C SER A 170 14.40 -17.78 -18.53
N HIS A 171 15.26 -16.78 -18.75
CA HIS A 171 15.78 -15.91 -17.68
C HIS A 171 14.65 -15.12 -17.01
N THR A 172 13.77 -14.50 -17.79
CA THR A 172 12.63 -13.75 -17.22
C THR A 172 11.67 -14.68 -16.48
N ALA A 173 11.35 -15.85 -17.04
CA ALA A 173 10.50 -16.83 -16.40
C ALA A 173 11.08 -17.32 -15.06
N THR A 174 12.39 -17.63 -15.03
CA THR A 174 13.08 -18.07 -13.81
C THR A 174 13.12 -16.95 -12.77
N SER A 175 13.34 -15.70 -13.19
CA SER A 175 13.33 -14.54 -12.29
C SER A 175 11.95 -14.29 -11.66
N ILE A 176 10.88 -14.40 -12.45
CA ILE A 176 9.50 -14.28 -11.95
C ILE A 176 9.20 -15.42 -10.98
N CYS A 177 9.53 -16.66 -11.36
CA CYS A 177 9.34 -17.83 -10.50
C CYS A 177 10.07 -17.65 -9.16
N ASN A 178 11.32 -17.22 -9.18
CA ASN A 178 12.07 -16.91 -7.97
C ASN A 178 11.41 -15.81 -7.13
N GLY A 179 10.95 -14.72 -7.76
CA GLY A 179 10.25 -13.64 -7.08
C GLY A 179 8.93 -14.08 -6.43
N LEU A 180 8.22 -15.02 -7.04
CA LEU A 180 6.98 -15.60 -6.49
C LEU A 180 7.25 -16.58 -5.34
N VAL A 181 8.27 -17.44 -5.47
CA VAL A 181 8.67 -18.37 -4.40
C VAL A 181 9.16 -17.60 -3.17
N GLN A 182 9.87 -16.49 -3.37
CA GLN A 182 10.46 -15.68 -2.29
C GLN A 182 9.61 -14.45 -1.94
N LEU A 183 8.33 -14.41 -2.33
CA LEU A 183 7.42 -13.28 -2.10
C LEU A 183 7.38 -12.89 -0.61
N GLY A 184 7.75 -11.64 -0.29
CA GLY A 184 7.69 -11.12 1.08
C GLY A 184 8.64 -11.82 2.06
N THR A 185 9.76 -12.36 1.60
CA THR A 185 10.76 -13.04 2.45
C THR A 185 12.07 -12.27 2.57
N THR A 186 12.25 -11.20 1.79
CA THR A 186 13.46 -10.35 1.73
C THR A 186 14.76 -11.09 1.38
N SER A 187 14.70 -12.38 1.07
CA SER A 187 15.84 -13.17 0.62
C SER A 187 16.04 -12.95 -0.88
N ASP A 188 17.02 -12.13 -1.22
CA ASP A 188 17.49 -11.85 -2.58
C ASP A 188 18.80 -12.60 -2.90
N THR A 189 19.08 -13.68 -2.17
CA THR A 189 20.31 -14.49 -2.27
C THR A 189 20.64 -14.91 -3.69
N LEU A 190 19.64 -15.35 -4.47
CA LEU A 190 19.81 -15.75 -5.86
C LEU A 190 20.25 -14.59 -6.77
N LEU A 191 19.71 -13.39 -6.56
CA LEU A 191 20.04 -12.21 -7.36
C LEU A 191 21.42 -11.65 -6.98
N ARG A 192 21.78 -11.70 -5.69
CA ARG A 192 23.10 -11.27 -5.19
C ARG A 192 24.24 -12.20 -5.58
N THR A 193 24.01 -13.51 -5.56
CA THR A 193 25.01 -14.51 -5.98
C THR A 193 25.21 -14.52 -7.49
N ASN A 194 24.16 -14.18 -8.25
CA ASN A 194 24.18 -14.22 -9.71
C ASN A 194 24.02 -12.82 -10.33
N ILE A 195 24.81 -11.84 -9.88
CA ILE A 195 24.80 -10.48 -10.45
C ILE A 195 25.09 -10.51 -11.96
N GLN A 196 25.94 -11.43 -12.41
CA GLN A 196 26.21 -11.64 -13.84
C GLN A 196 24.95 -12.04 -14.63
N TRP A 197 24.01 -12.73 -13.99
CA TRP A 197 22.75 -13.14 -14.61
C TRP A 197 21.81 -11.94 -14.86
N ILE A 198 21.83 -10.95 -13.97
CA ILE A 198 21.12 -9.68 -14.16
C ILE A 198 21.77 -8.86 -15.28
N SER A 199 23.11 -8.89 -15.39
CA SER A 199 23.83 -8.10 -16.39
C SER A 199 23.65 -8.64 -17.82
N ILE A 200 23.49 -9.97 -17.98
CA ILE A 200 23.25 -10.62 -19.29
C ILE A 200 21.88 -10.26 -19.87
N SER A 201 20.87 -10.03 -19.03
CA SER A 201 19.53 -9.66 -19.51
C SER A 201 19.50 -8.26 -20.12
N VAL A 202 18.90 -8.11 -21.30
CA VAL A 202 18.83 -6.83 -22.06
C VAL A 202 17.38 -6.42 -22.26
N GLY A 203 17.12 -5.10 -22.32
CA GLY A 203 15.80 -4.54 -22.60
C GLY A 203 14.75 -4.88 -21.53
N TRP A 204 13.55 -5.29 -21.97
CA TRP A 204 12.44 -5.68 -21.09
C TRP A 204 12.75 -6.87 -20.17
N GLY A 205 13.71 -7.72 -20.54
CA GLY A 205 14.18 -8.78 -19.64
C GLY A 205 14.81 -8.21 -18.36
N ARG A 206 15.63 -7.17 -18.51
CA ARG A 206 16.23 -6.46 -17.38
C ARG A 206 15.18 -5.71 -16.55
N PHE A 207 14.20 -5.10 -17.22
CA PHE A 207 13.06 -4.45 -16.54
C PHE A 207 12.34 -5.44 -15.60
N ILE A 208 11.98 -6.62 -16.11
CA ILE A 208 11.26 -7.65 -15.35
C ILE A 208 12.11 -8.21 -14.20
N MET A 209 13.41 -8.44 -14.44
CA MET A 209 14.30 -8.93 -13.38
C MET A 209 14.38 -7.96 -12.21
N VAL A 210 14.56 -6.66 -12.49
CA VAL A 210 14.59 -5.64 -11.44
C VAL A 210 13.23 -5.50 -10.77
N ALA A 211 12.14 -5.54 -11.54
CA ALA A 211 10.77 -5.56 -11.02
C ALA A 211 10.52 -6.72 -10.03
N SER A 212 11.08 -7.90 -10.31
CA SER A 212 10.92 -9.09 -9.47
C SER A 212 11.54 -8.94 -8.07
N LEU A 213 12.50 -8.03 -7.89
CA LEU A 213 13.04 -7.69 -6.57
C LEU A 213 11.96 -7.03 -5.68
N GLY A 214 11.01 -6.31 -6.29
CA GLY A 214 9.85 -5.76 -5.59
C GLY A 214 8.91 -6.83 -5.01
N LEU A 215 8.79 -7.99 -5.68
CA LEU A 215 8.02 -9.13 -5.16
C LEU A 215 8.70 -9.71 -3.91
N ILE A 216 10.01 -9.91 -3.97
CA ILE A 216 10.80 -10.48 -2.86
C ILE A 216 10.68 -9.60 -1.61
N HIS A 217 10.65 -8.28 -1.77
CA HIS A 217 10.54 -7.32 -0.68
C HIS A 217 9.12 -6.75 -0.48
N LYS A 218 8.06 -7.44 -0.93
CA LYS A 218 6.69 -7.03 -0.67
C LYS A 218 6.42 -6.87 0.83
N GLY A 219 5.77 -5.77 1.22
CA GLY A 219 5.41 -5.48 2.62
C GLY A 219 6.58 -5.00 3.49
N HIS A 220 7.77 -4.78 2.92
CA HIS A 220 8.91 -4.27 3.66
C HIS A 220 9.02 -2.73 3.57
N GLY A 221 9.04 -2.06 4.72
CA GLY A 221 9.05 -0.59 4.78
C GLY A 221 10.32 0.11 4.28
N GLN A 222 11.42 -0.61 4.01
CA GLN A 222 12.71 -0.02 3.59
C GLN A 222 13.10 -0.31 2.14
N VAL A 223 12.15 -0.73 1.30
CA VAL A 223 12.44 -1.14 -0.09
C VAL A 223 13.12 -0.06 -0.92
N ILE A 224 12.77 1.21 -0.71
CA ILE A 224 13.40 2.34 -1.41
C ILE A 224 14.92 2.38 -1.14
N LYS A 225 15.36 2.06 0.08
CA LYS A 225 16.80 2.04 0.43
C LYS A 225 17.53 0.92 -0.30
N ILE A 226 16.89 -0.25 -0.43
CA ILE A 226 17.45 -1.43 -1.11
C ILE A 226 17.52 -1.20 -2.62
N LEU A 227 16.49 -0.58 -3.20
CA LEU A 227 16.40 -0.31 -4.63
C LEU A 227 17.11 0.96 -5.08
N LYS A 228 17.60 1.78 -4.15
CA LYS A 228 18.32 3.04 -4.43
C LYS A 228 19.40 2.92 -5.51
N PRO A 229 20.23 1.85 -5.57
CA PRO A 229 21.24 1.66 -6.62
C PRO A 229 20.66 1.56 -8.04
N TYR A 230 19.39 1.16 -8.16
CA TYR A 230 18.69 0.92 -9.42
C TYR A 230 17.78 2.09 -9.84
N LEU A 231 17.62 3.12 -8.99
CA LEU A 231 16.73 4.24 -9.26
C LEU A 231 17.32 5.26 -10.27
N PRO A 232 16.45 5.98 -11.01
CA PRO A 232 16.89 7.04 -11.92
C PRO A 232 17.81 8.06 -11.24
N GLY A 233 18.91 8.42 -11.91
CA GLY A 233 19.80 9.50 -11.47
C GLY A 233 20.76 9.17 -10.32
N TYR A 234 20.70 7.96 -9.74
CA TYR A 234 21.60 7.57 -8.64
C TYR A 234 23.00 7.15 -9.12
N VAL A 235 23.09 6.32 -10.16
CA VAL A 235 24.38 5.94 -10.78
C VAL A 235 24.49 6.54 -12.18
N LYS A 236 25.27 7.62 -12.31
CA LYS A 236 25.55 8.24 -13.62
C LYS A 236 26.39 7.29 -14.47
N GLY A 237 25.83 6.79 -15.59
CA GLY A 237 26.57 6.12 -16.66
C GLY A 237 26.47 4.59 -16.73
N HIS A 238 25.87 3.91 -15.73
CA HIS A 238 25.77 2.43 -15.71
C HIS A 238 24.35 1.87 -15.62
N SER A 239 23.32 2.70 -15.49
CA SER A 239 21.93 2.23 -15.42
C SER A 239 21.24 2.39 -16.78
N SER A 240 20.63 1.30 -17.26
CA SER A 240 19.77 1.35 -18.46
C SER A 240 18.37 1.85 -18.09
N ALA A 241 17.69 2.58 -18.98
CA ALA A 241 16.32 3.05 -18.76
C ALA A 241 15.33 1.94 -18.33
N TYR A 242 15.54 0.72 -18.83
CA TYR A 242 14.76 -0.48 -18.43
C TYR A 242 14.98 -0.88 -16.98
N GLN A 243 16.20 -0.75 -16.47
CA GLN A 243 16.52 -1.01 -15.06
C GLN A 243 15.91 0.06 -14.16
N GLU A 244 16.02 1.34 -14.55
CA GLU A 244 15.45 2.46 -13.80
C GLU A 244 13.92 2.39 -13.74
N GLY A 245 13.27 2.13 -14.88
CA GLY A 245 11.82 1.89 -14.93
C GLY A 245 11.40 0.64 -14.14
N GLY A 246 12.17 -0.44 -14.23
CA GLY A 246 11.92 -1.67 -13.48
C GLY A 246 12.03 -1.48 -11.97
N ALA A 247 12.94 -0.62 -11.51
CA ALA A 247 13.09 -0.27 -10.09
C ALA A 247 11.89 0.54 -9.57
N LEU A 248 11.38 1.50 -10.36
CA LEU A 248 10.15 2.22 -10.02
C LEU A 248 8.95 1.27 -9.93
N TYR A 249 8.84 0.34 -10.87
CA TYR A 249 7.79 -0.68 -10.82
C TYR A 249 7.94 -1.63 -9.62
N ALA A 250 9.17 -2.02 -9.27
CA ALA A 250 9.47 -2.81 -8.08
C ALA A 250 9.03 -2.12 -6.78
N ILE A 251 9.26 -0.80 -6.65
CA ILE A 251 8.76 -0.02 -5.51
C ILE A 251 7.23 -0.11 -5.45
N GLY A 252 6.53 0.10 -6.56
CA GLY A 252 5.07 0.01 -6.58
C GLY A 252 4.53 -1.38 -6.23
N LEU A 253 5.19 -2.44 -6.67
CA LEU A 253 4.86 -3.82 -6.28
C LEU A 253 5.06 -4.06 -4.78
N ALA A 254 6.12 -3.50 -4.20
CA ALA A 254 6.40 -3.68 -2.79
C ALA A 254 5.40 -2.96 -1.87
N TYR A 255 4.93 -1.78 -2.30
CA TYR A 255 3.95 -0.95 -1.59
C TYR A 255 2.53 -1.03 -2.18
N ALA A 256 2.20 -2.14 -2.85
CA ALA A 256 0.87 -2.33 -3.42
C ALA A 256 -0.21 -2.18 -2.33
N ASN A 257 -1.22 -1.35 -2.59
CA ASN A 257 -2.31 -1.02 -1.67
C ASN A 257 -1.93 -0.24 -0.38
N CYS A 258 -0.63 -0.11 -0.05
CA CYS A 258 -0.14 0.56 1.18
C CYS A 258 0.77 1.76 0.84
N GLY A 259 0.49 2.45 -0.26
CA GLY A 259 1.44 3.39 -0.88
C GLY A 259 1.26 4.86 -0.52
N SER A 260 0.43 5.22 0.47
CA SER A 260 0.12 6.63 0.79
C SER A 260 1.37 7.50 0.96
N SER A 261 2.42 6.97 1.60
CA SER A 261 3.71 7.64 1.80
C SER A 261 4.60 7.68 0.56
N VAL A 262 4.43 6.72 -0.37
CA VAL A 262 5.34 6.53 -1.52
C VAL A 262 4.85 7.24 -2.77
N ILE A 263 3.56 7.57 -2.86
CA ILE A 263 2.96 8.27 -4.02
C ILE A 263 3.76 9.54 -4.39
N HIS A 264 4.16 10.33 -3.38
CA HIS A 264 4.91 11.56 -3.59
C HIS A 264 6.29 11.33 -4.23
N HIS A 265 6.92 10.20 -3.95
CA HIS A 265 8.21 9.83 -4.55
C HIS A 265 8.13 9.63 -6.08
N PHE A 266 6.96 9.26 -6.59
CA PHE A 266 6.77 9.03 -8.02
C PHE A 266 6.35 10.27 -8.81
N LEU A 267 5.72 11.26 -8.18
CA LEU A 267 5.19 12.44 -8.87
C LEU A 267 6.27 13.19 -9.70
N PRO A 268 7.48 13.46 -9.18
CA PRO A 268 8.54 14.10 -9.98
C PRO A 268 8.92 13.28 -11.21
N HIS A 269 8.97 11.95 -11.06
CA HIS A 269 9.30 11.04 -12.15
C HIS A 269 8.22 11.02 -13.25
N LEU A 270 6.95 11.28 -12.91
CA LEU A 270 5.86 11.37 -13.88
C LEU A 270 5.85 12.70 -14.64
N THR A 271 6.28 13.80 -14.01
CA THR A 271 6.24 15.13 -14.62
C THR A 271 7.52 15.49 -15.36
N GLU A 272 8.68 15.04 -14.89
CA GLU A 272 9.99 15.47 -15.40
C GLU A 272 10.63 14.46 -16.37
N SER A 273 10.25 13.19 -16.30
CA SER A 273 10.88 12.15 -17.13
C SER A 273 10.45 12.25 -18.59
N THR A 274 11.41 12.40 -19.49
CA THR A 274 11.18 12.34 -20.94
C THR A 274 11.26 10.92 -21.50
N ASN A 275 11.86 9.98 -20.74
CA ASN A 275 12.04 8.61 -21.18
C ASN A 275 10.76 7.77 -20.92
N LYS A 276 10.16 7.32 -22.02
CA LYS A 276 8.92 6.52 -22.05
C LYS A 276 8.99 5.23 -21.23
N ILE A 277 10.16 4.59 -21.14
CA ILE A 277 10.34 3.34 -20.39
C ILE A 277 10.34 3.60 -18.88
N ILE A 278 10.96 4.71 -18.46
CA ILE A 278 10.96 5.13 -17.05
C ILE A 278 9.54 5.57 -16.66
N LEU A 279 8.88 6.36 -17.52
CA LEU A 279 7.47 6.72 -17.34
C LEU A 279 6.57 5.48 -17.24
N HIS A 280 6.81 4.45 -18.05
CA HIS A 280 6.04 3.20 -17.98
C HIS A 280 6.13 2.53 -16.62
N GLY A 281 7.34 2.38 -16.08
CA GLY A 281 7.56 1.85 -14.74
C GLY A 281 6.98 2.74 -13.63
N ALA A 282 7.09 4.05 -13.77
CA ALA A 282 6.53 5.03 -12.83
C ALA A 282 5.00 4.98 -12.80
N CYS A 283 4.33 4.98 -13.96
CA CYS A 283 2.87 4.91 -14.07
C CYS A 283 2.34 3.62 -13.42
N LEU A 284 2.91 2.46 -13.77
CA LEU A 284 2.51 1.20 -13.16
C LEU A 284 2.78 1.18 -11.65
N GLY A 285 3.94 1.70 -11.22
CA GLY A 285 4.31 1.75 -9.82
C GLY A 285 3.34 2.60 -8.98
N VAL A 286 2.99 3.78 -9.47
CA VAL A 286 1.99 4.66 -8.84
C VAL A 286 0.60 4.04 -8.85
N GLY A 287 0.20 3.42 -9.96
CA GLY A 287 -1.09 2.73 -10.05
C GLY A 287 -1.28 1.67 -8.97
N LEU A 288 -0.22 0.88 -8.71
CA LEU A 288 -0.22 -0.12 -7.64
C LEU A 288 -0.18 0.48 -6.24
N ALA A 289 0.65 1.52 -6.03
CA ALA A 289 0.79 2.19 -4.74
C ALA A 289 -0.50 2.94 -4.34
N ALA A 290 -1.18 3.56 -5.31
CA ALA A 290 -2.40 4.34 -5.12
C ALA A 290 -3.69 3.56 -5.47
N MET A 291 -3.61 2.22 -5.57
CA MET A 291 -4.73 1.37 -5.93
C MET A 291 -5.93 1.60 -4.99
N GLY A 292 -7.12 1.81 -5.54
CA GLY A 292 -8.35 2.02 -4.77
C GLY A 292 -8.39 3.27 -3.89
N SER A 293 -7.35 4.11 -3.90
CA SER A 293 -7.28 5.33 -3.09
C SER A 293 -8.21 6.44 -3.58
N CYS A 294 -8.69 6.35 -4.84
CA CYS A 294 -9.55 7.35 -5.48
C CYS A 294 -8.97 8.78 -5.49
N LYS A 295 -7.64 8.94 -5.39
CA LYS A 295 -6.98 10.24 -5.41
C LYS A 295 -7.04 10.88 -6.80
N ILE A 296 -7.78 11.98 -6.90
CA ILE A 296 -8.04 12.68 -8.16
C ILE A 296 -6.76 13.30 -8.74
N ASP A 297 -5.85 13.78 -7.90
CA ASP A 297 -4.61 14.44 -8.37
C ASP A 297 -3.71 13.46 -9.12
N VAL A 298 -3.52 12.27 -8.56
CA VAL A 298 -2.77 11.18 -9.20
C VAL A 298 -3.40 10.80 -10.53
N TYR A 299 -4.74 10.68 -10.57
CA TYR A 299 -5.46 10.39 -11.81
C TYR A 299 -5.28 11.48 -12.87
N LYS A 300 -5.31 12.77 -12.51
CA LYS A 300 -5.09 13.87 -13.45
C LYS A 300 -3.68 13.84 -14.03
N THR A 301 -2.67 13.56 -13.21
CA THR A 301 -1.28 13.41 -13.68
C THR A 301 -1.12 12.19 -14.59
N LEU A 302 -1.77 11.07 -14.30
CA LEU A 302 -1.76 9.91 -15.20
C LEU A 302 -2.50 10.23 -16.50
N LEU A 303 -3.64 10.93 -16.44
CA LEU A 303 -4.41 11.32 -17.61
C LEU A 303 -3.61 12.25 -18.54
N SER A 304 -2.81 13.18 -18.01
CA SER A 304 -1.94 14.01 -18.86
C SER A 304 -0.88 13.16 -19.58
N VAL A 305 -0.30 12.16 -18.91
CA VAL A 305 0.61 11.20 -19.55
C VAL A 305 -0.13 10.40 -20.63
N LEU A 306 -1.36 9.95 -20.39
CA LEU A 306 -2.15 9.21 -21.37
C LEU A 306 -2.43 10.04 -22.63
N GLN A 307 -2.66 11.35 -22.47
CA GLN A 307 -2.92 12.28 -23.57
C GLN A 307 -1.69 12.58 -24.44
N THR A 308 -0.48 12.19 -24.02
CA THR A 308 0.73 12.33 -24.86
C THR A 308 0.77 11.35 -26.05
N ASN A 309 -0.21 10.43 -26.16
CA ASN A 309 -0.39 9.51 -27.29
C ASN A 309 0.84 8.62 -27.59
N ASP A 310 1.61 8.25 -26.56
CA ASP A 310 2.66 7.24 -26.70
C ASP A 310 2.12 5.83 -26.39
N ALA A 311 2.56 4.84 -27.17
CA ALA A 311 2.09 3.47 -27.01
C ALA A 311 2.54 2.83 -25.68
N ILE A 312 3.79 3.07 -25.25
CA ILE A 312 4.38 2.38 -24.11
C ILE A 312 3.91 3.01 -22.80
N SER A 313 4.03 4.34 -22.67
CA SER A 313 3.57 5.02 -21.45
C SER A 313 2.03 5.12 -21.38
N GLY A 314 1.35 5.16 -22.53
CA GLY A 314 -0.11 5.19 -22.61
C GLY A 314 -0.77 3.92 -22.05
N GLU A 315 -0.25 2.74 -22.37
CA GLU A 315 -0.76 1.47 -21.80
C GLU A 315 -0.65 1.45 -20.28
N SER A 316 0.55 1.75 -19.75
CA SER A 316 0.79 1.79 -18.30
C SER A 316 -0.06 2.84 -17.60
N SER A 317 -0.23 4.00 -18.22
CA SER A 317 -1.03 5.09 -17.64
C SER A 317 -2.51 4.73 -17.61
N ALA A 318 -3.04 4.12 -18.68
CA ALA A 318 -4.43 3.67 -18.73
C ALA A 318 -4.72 2.61 -17.66
N LEU A 319 -3.82 1.63 -17.49
CA LEU A 319 -3.92 0.63 -16.43
C LEU A 319 -3.86 1.27 -15.04
N ALA A 320 -2.92 2.19 -14.82
CA ALA A 320 -2.76 2.90 -13.57
C ALA A 320 -4.01 3.76 -13.22
N CYS A 321 -4.58 4.47 -14.20
CA CYS A 321 -5.85 5.20 -14.03
C CYS A 321 -6.97 4.29 -13.52
N GLY A 322 -7.09 3.08 -14.09
CA GLY A 322 -8.06 2.08 -13.65
C GLY A 322 -7.81 1.58 -12.23
N LEU A 323 -6.55 1.30 -11.87
CA LEU A 323 -6.18 0.85 -10.53
C LEU A 323 -6.44 1.92 -9.46
N VAL A 324 -6.09 3.18 -9.72
CA VAL A 324 -6.32 4.29 -8.77
C VAL A 324 -7.80 4.51 -8.51
N MET A 325 -8.62 4.38 -9.55
CA MET A 325 -10.07 4.62 -9.49
C MET A 325 -10.90 3.35 -9.28
N LEU A 326 -10.25 2.26 -8.89
CA LEU A 326 -10.91 0.99 -8.56
C LEU A 326 -11.96 1.20 -7.47
N GLY A 327 -13.19 0.72 -7.71
CA GLY A 327 -14.30 0.84 -6.76
C GLY A 327 -15.01 2.20 -6.71
N SER A 328 -14.51 3.23 -7.41
CA SER A 328 -15.12 4.57 -7.38
C SER A 328 -16.50 4.68 -8.01
N GLY A 329 -16.78 3.88 -9.06
CA GLY A 329 -18.04 3.94 -9.81
C GLY A 329 -18.30 5.27 -10.53
N ASP A 330 -17.29 6.13 -10.70
CA ASP A 330 -17.48 7.47 -11.28
C ASP A 330 -17.71 7.43 -12.80
N MET A 331 -18.91 7.85 -13.20
CA MET A 331 -19.34 7.90 -14.60
C MET A 331 -18.56 8.95 -15.42
N ASN A 332 -18.06 10.02 -14.79
CA ASN A 332 -17.30 11.06 -15.47
C ASN A 332 -15.94 10.52 -15.94
N ILE A 333 -15.26 9.77 -15.07
CA ILE A 333 -13.98 9.11 -15.39
C ILE A 333 -14.17 8.10 -16.51
N TYR A 334 -15.22 7.28 -16.43
CA TYR A 334 -15.58 6.34 -17.50
C TYR A 334 -15.78 7.04 -18.84
N SER A 335 -16.55 8.14 -18.86
CA SER A 335 -16.82 8.90 -20.09
C SER A 335 -15.53 9.52 -20.68
N THR A 336 -14.64 10.01 -19.81
CA THR A 336 -13.36 10.62 -20.21
C THR A 336 -12.45 9.59 -20.85
N LEU A 337 -12.24 8.43 -20.21
CA LEU A 337 -11.41 7.35 -20.75
C LEU A 337 -11.99 6.80 -22.06
N LYS A 338 -13.32 6.71 -22.17
CA LYS A 338 -13.99 6.32 -23.41
C LYS A 338 -13.72 7.31 -24.54
N GLN A 339 -13.74 8.62 -24.28
CA GLN A 339 -13.42 9.64 -25.28
C GLN A 339 -11.95 9.57 -25.73
N VAL A 340 -11.02 9.38 -24.79
CA VAL A 340 -9.60 9.23 -25.10
C VAL A 340 -9.36 8.04 -26.02
N ARG A 341 -10.01 6.89 -25.75
CA ARG A 341 -9.96 5.71 -26.62
C ARG A 341 -10.39 6.02 -28.06
N PHE A 342 -11.47 6.79 -28.25
CA PHE A 342 -11.93 7.13 -29.60
C PHE A 342 -10.96 8.04 -30.35
N LYS A 343 -10.31 8.98 -29.66
CA LYS A 343 -9.30 9.87 -30.27
C LYS A 343 -8.00 9.15 -30.67
N ILE A 344 -7.66 8.05 -30.01
CA ILE A 344 -6.48 7.24 -30.36
C ILE A 344 -6.74 6.38 -31.60
N ASN A 345 -7.99 5.97 -31.83
CA ASN A 345 -8.39 5.11 -32.94
C ASN A 345 -8.74 5.86 -34.25
N SER A 346 -8.83 7.19 -34.20
CA SER A 346 -9.17 8.06 -35.35
C SER A 346 -7.91 8.68 -35.95
#